data_AF-A0A7J8BJH3-F1
#
_entry.id   AF-A0A7J8BJH3-F1
#
_cell.length_a   1.000
_cell.length_b   1.000
_cell.length_c   1.000
_cell.angle_alpha   90.00
_cell.angle_beta   90.00
_cell.angle_gamma   90.00
#
_symmetry.space_group_name_H-M   'P 1'
#
loop_
_entity.id
_entity.type
_entity.pdbx_description
1 polymer ?
#
loop_
_entity_poly.entity_id
_entity_poly.type
_entity_poly.pdbx_seq_one_letter_code
_entity_poly.pdbx_strand_id
1 'polypeptide(L)'
;MASDGARKQFWKRSNSKVPGSIQHVYGAQHPPFDPLLHGTLLKATPKVPTTPVKAKRVSTFQEFESNTSDAWDAGEDDDELLAMAAESLSSEVRYLQFAFRWMNNLLTREVPLRCTVRLWDTYQSEPEGFSHFHLYVCAAFLVRWRREILEERDFQELLLLLQNLPTALWGDEDVSLLLAEAYRLKFAFADAPNHYKR
;
A
#
# COMPACT_ATOMS: atom_id res chain seq x y z
N MET A 1 -44.35 -4.49 -26.78
CA MET A 1 -43.41 -3.37 -27.04
C MET A 1 -43.00 -2.77 -25.70
N ALA A 2 -41.71 -2.45 -25.57
CA ALA A 2 -40.96 -1.90 -24.42
C ALA A 2 -41.57 -0.59 -23.85
N SER A 3 -41.17 0.03 -22.73
CA SER A 3 -39.91 0.06 -21.96
C SER A 3 -40.24 0.58 -20.53
N ASP A 4 -39.68 0.08 -19.43
CA ASP A 4 -38.32 0.28 -18.87
C ASP A 4 -38.22 1.47 -17.87
N GLY A 5 -37.54 1.20 -16.75
CA GLY A 5 -37.66 1.88 -15.48
C GLY A 5 -36.84 3.16 -15.31
N ALA A 6 -37.42 4.13 -14.58
CA ALA A 6 -36.74 5.36 -14.19
C ALA A 6 -35.86 5.14 -12.93
N ARG A 7 -34.57 4.82 -13.15
CA ARG A 7 -33.53 4.91 -12.11
C ARG A 7 -33.38 6.36 -11.65
N LYS A 8 -33.57 6.63 -10.35
CA LYS A 8 -33.33 7.94 -9.72
C LYS A 8 -31.82 8.24 -9.73
N GLN A 9 -31.41 9.20 -10.55
CA GLN A 9 -30.05 9.76 -10.56
C GLN A 9 -29.87 10.68 -9.34
N PHE A 10 -29.09 10.22 -8.35
CA PHE A 10 -28.78 10.96 -7.12
C PHE A 10 -27.83 12.16 -7.35
N TRP A 11 -27.08 12.15 -8.46
CA TRP A 11 -26.16 13.22 -8.86
C TRP A 11 -26.82 14.18 -9.86
N LYS A 12 -27.64 15.12 -9.38
CA LYS A 12 -27.99 16.28 -10.22
C LYS A 12 -26.79 17.22 -10.26
N ARG A 13 -26.12 17.34 -11.42
CA ARG A 13 -25.16 18.43 -11.66
C ARG A 13 -25.94 19.75 -11.71
N SER A 14 -26.10 20.39 -10.56
CA SER A 14 -26.61 21.76 -10.49
C SER A 14 -25.55 22.71 -11.05
N ASN A 15 -25.89 23.45 -12.10
CA ASN A 15 -24.98 24.39 -12.77
C ASN A 15 -25.06 25.81 -12.16
N SER A 16 -25.73 25.96 -11.00
CA SER A 16 -25.85 27.24 -10.30
C SER A 16 -24.56 27.54 -9.53
N LYS A 17 -23.80 28.55 -10.00
CA LYS A 17 -22.59 29.03 -9.32
C LYS A 17 -22.98 29.67 -7.98
N VAL A 18 -22.57 29.06 -6.87
CA VAL A 18 -22.64 29.68 -5.53
C VAL A 18 -21.32 30.36 -5.20
N PRO A 19 -21.30 31.45 -4.41
CA PRO A 19 -20.07 32.03 -3.89
C PRO A 19 -19.22 30.93 -3.21
N GLY A 20 -17.98 30.72 -3.67
CA GLY A 20 -17.08 29.66 -3.19
C GLY A 20 -17.03 28.37 -4.03
N SER A 21 -17.77 28.27 -5.14
CA SER A 21 -17.68 27.13 -6.05
C SER A 21 -16.32 27.09 -6.77
N ILE A 22 -15.59 25.98 -6.59
CA ILE A 22 -14.28 25.71 -7.22
C ILE A 22 -14.40 25.86 -8.75
N GLN A 23 -13.65 26.82 -9.31
CA GLN A 23 -13.48 26.97 -10.76
C GLN A 23 -12.33 26.09 -11.21
N HIS A 24 -12.49 25.39 -12.34
CA HIS A 24 -11.33 24.91 -13.08
C HIS A 24 -10.56 26.13 -13.61
N VAL A 25 -9.37 26.39 -13.06
CA VAL A 25 -8.48 27.42 -13.59
C VAL A 25 -7.85 26.87 -14.85
N TYR A 26 -8.28 27.39 -16.00
CA TYR A 26 -7.75 27.05 -17.31
C TYR A 26 -6.29 27.56 -17.37
N GLY A 27 -5.32 26.67 -17.18
CA GLY A 27 -3.91 27.03 -17.11
C GLY A 27 -2.97 25.95 -16.57
N ALA A 28 -3.46 24.93 -15.87
CA ALA A 28 -2.64 23.80 -15.44
C ALA A 28 -2.55 22.73 -16.56
N GLN A 29 -1.95 23.09 -17.70
CA GLN A 29 -1.39 22.11 -18.63
C GLN A 29 0.10 22.00 -18.32
N HIS A 30 0.52 20.83 -17.84
CA HIS A 30 1.93 20.47 -17.72
C HIS A 30 2.15 19.22 -18.55
N PRO A 31 3.17 19.16 -19.43
CA PRO A 31 4.28 20.10 -19.60
C PRO A 31 3.91 21.39 -20.38
N PRO A 32 4.73 22.46 -20.28
CA PRO A 32 4.46 23.76 -20.90
C PRO A 32 4.41 23.70 -22.43
N PHE A 33 3.48 24.45 -23.02
CA PHE A 33 3.33 24.59 -24.47
C PHE A 33 4.49 25.39 -25.07
N ASP A 34 5.17 24.81 -26.06
CA ASP A 34 6.17 25.50 -26.88
C ASP A 34 5.47 26.12 -28.11
N PRO A 35 5.35 27.46 -28.21
CA PRO A 35 4.70 28.13 -29.35
C PRO A 35 5.47 28.00 -30.66
N LEU A 36 6.71 27.48 -30.66
CA LEU A 36 7.52 27.30 -31.86
C LEU A 36 7.30 25.94 -32.56
N LEU A 37 6.53 25.02 -31.95
CA LEU A 37 6.29 23.66 -32.47
C LEU A 37 4.90 23.43 -33.09
N HIS A 38 4.00 24.42 -33.10
CA HIS A 38 2.67 24.28 -33.70
C HIS A 38 2.24 25.54 -34.48
N GLY A 39 2.81 25.69 -35.68
CA GLY A 39 2.34 26.67 -36.66
C GLY A 39 0.92 26.34 -37.15
N THR A 40 0.02 27.32 -37.12
CA THR A 40 -1.35 27.21 -37.63
C THR A 40 -1.46 27.96 -38.95
N LEU A 41 -1.87 27.30 -40.05
CA LEU A 41 -2.65 27.82 -41.19
C LEU A 41 -2.75 26.71 -42.26
N LEU A 42 -3.90 26.19 -42.70
CA LEU A 42 -4.82 26.76 -43.69
C LEU A 42 -6.06 25.85 -43.90
N LYS A 43 -7.12 26.48 -44.39
CA LYS A 43 -8.51 26.02 -44.66
C LYS A 43 -8.67 25.45 -46.09
N ALA A 44 -9.42 24.36 -46.31
CA ALA A 44 -10.22 24.10 -47.53
C ALA A 44 -11.12 22.82 -47.50
N THR A 45 -12.45 23.02 -47.47
CA THR A 45 -13.60 22.38 -48.21
C THR A 45 -13.74 20.86 -48.51
N PRO A 46 -14.98 20.33 -48.75
CA PRO A 46 -15.42 18.96 -48.44
C PRO A 46 -15.49 17.99 -49.66
N LYS A 47 -15.37 16.67 -49.43
CA LYS A 47 -15.80 15.59 -50.37
C LYS A 47 -16.35 14.34 -49.65
N VAL A 48 -17.40 13.78 -50.25
CA VAL A 48 -18.33 12.68 -49.87
C VAL A 48 -17.74 11.28 -50.25
N PRO A 49 -18.22 10.15 -49.69
CA PRO A 49 -17.38 9.00 -49.32
C PRO A 49 -17.29 7.88 -50.37
N THR A 50 -16.19 7.12 -50.32
CA THR A 50 -16.04 5.83 -50.99
C THR A 50 -15.56 4.78 -49.98
N THR A 51 -16.37 3.75 -49.78
CA THR A 51 -15.97 2.52 -49.07
C THR A 51 -14.84 1.81 -49.80
N PRO A 52 -13.92 1.15 -49.08
CA PRO A 52 -13.84 -0.29 -49.26
C PRO A 52 -13.63 -1.08 -47.96
N VAL A 53 -14.24 -2.26 -47.99
CA VAL A 53 -14.12 -3.40 -47.08
C VAL A 53 -12.69 -3.56 -46.54
N LYS A 54 -12.53 -3.59 -45.21
CA LYS A 54 -11.31 -4.09 -44.57
C LYS A 54 -11.65 -5.21 -43.60
N ALA A 55 -10.99 -6.34 -43.84
CA ALA A 55 -10.97 -7.53 -43.02
C ALA A 55 -10.77 -7.17 -41.53
N LYS A 56 -11.46 -7.91 -40.67
CA LYS A 56 -11.40 -7.80 -39.22
C LYS A 56 -9.98 -8.16 -38.79
N ARG A 57 -9.10 -7.15 -38.67
CA ARG A 57 -7.80 -7.32 -38.00
C ARG A 57 -8.12 -7.70 -36.55
N VAL A 58 -7.63 -8.86 -36.13
CA VAL A 58 -7.55 -9.19 -34.70
C VAL A 58 -6.79 -8.05 -34.05
N SER A 59 -7.40 -7.43 -33.05
CA SER A 59 -6.78 -6.33 -32.32
C SER A 59 -5.53 -6.86 -31.64
N THR A 60 -4.43 -6.11 -31.69
CA THR A 60 -3.18 -6.40 -30.94
C THR A 60 -3.45 -6.68 -29.46
N PHE A 61 -4.55 -6.14 -28.93
CA PHE A 61 -5.04 -6.40 -27.59
C PHE A 61 -5.46 -7.86 -27.36
N GLN A 62 -6.10 -8.48 -28.36
CA GLN A 62 -6.62 -9.85 -28.27
C GLN A 62 -5.52 -10.90 -28.41
N GLU A 63 -4.46 -10.56 -29.15
CA GLU A 63 -3.22 -11.36 -29.22
C GLU A 63 -2.41 -11.24 -27.90
N PHE A 64 -2.39 -10.06 -27.28
CA PHE A 64 -1.80 -9.86 -25.95
C PHE A 64 -2.58 -10.61 -24.85
N GLU A 65 -3.90 -10.54 -24.87
CA GLU A 65 -4.79 -11.25 -23.94
C GLU A 65 -4.57 -12.77 -24.03
N SER A 66 -4.55 -13.33 -25.24
CA SER A 66 -4.25 -14.76 -25.44
C SER A 66 -2.84 -15.15 -24.98
N ASN A 67 -1.85 -14.29 -25.16
CA ASN A 67 -0.45 -14.59 -24.80
C ASN A 67 -0.14 -14.38 -23.31
N THR A 68 -1.07 -13.77 -22.56
CA THR A 68 -0.94 -13.53 -21.11
C THR A 68 -1.95 -14.33 -20.28
N SER A 69 -3.02 -14.84 -20.90
CA SER A 69 -4.05 -15.63 -20.22
C SER A 69 -3.52 -16.94 -19.64
N ASP A 70 -2.53 -17.56 -20.28
CA ASP A 70 -1.96 -18.86 -19.89
C ASP A 70 -0.89 -18.75 -18.79
N ALA A 71 -0.43 -17.53 -18.47
CA ALA A 71 0.59 -17.32 -17.43
C ALA A 71 0.04 -17.49 -16.00
N TRP A 72 -1.27 -17.64 -15.84
CA TRP A 72 -1.96 -17.71 -14.55
C TRP A 72 -2.92 -18.91 -14.44
N ASP A 73 -3.05 -19.72 -15.48
CA ASP A 73 -3.87 -20.94 -15.50
C ASP A 73 -2.99 -22.17 -15.16
N ALA A 74 -2.28 -22.07 -14.03
CA ALA A 74 -1.65 -23.23 -13.42
C ALA A 74 -2.78 -24.12 -12.89
N GLY A 75 -2.92 -25.32 -13.45
CA GLY A 75 -4.11 -26.15 -13.35
C GLY A 75 -4.60 -26.43 -11.92
N GLU A 76 -5.88 -26.78 -11.82
CA GLU A 76 -6.64 -27.07 -10.59
C GLU A 76 -5.99 -28.14 -9.67
N ASP A 77 -4.96 -28.86 -10.12
CA ASP A 77 -4.18 -29.83 -9.33
C ASP A 77 -3.17 -29.16 -8.36
N ASP A 78 -2.73 -27.93 -8.64
CA ASP A 78 -1.85 -27.17 -7.74
C ASP A 78 -2.61 -26.64 -6.52
N ASP A 79 -3.92 -26.39 -6.65
CA ASP A 79 -4.76 -25.90 -5.56
C ASP A 79 -4.93 -26.95 -4.44
N GLU A 80 -4.98 -28.24 -4.76
CA GLU A 80 -5.09 -29.31 -3.77
C GLU A 80 -3.76 -29.56 -3.04
N LEU A 81 -2.63 -29.53 -3.77
CA LEU A 81 -1.29 -29.64 -3.18
C LEU A 81 -0.94 -28.41 -2.32
N LEU A 82 -1.31 -27.22 -2.79
CA LEU A 82 -1.15 -25.97 -2.06
C LEU A 82 -2.09 -25.89 -0.86
N ALA A 83 -3.31 -26.42 -0.96
CA ALA A 83 -4.24 -26.55 0.16
C ALA A 83 -3.70 -27.52 1.23
N MET A 84 -3.14 -28.67 0.83
CA MET A 84 -2.52 -29.63 1.75
C MET A 84 -1.22 -29.10 2.39
N ALA A 85 -0.43 -28.32 1.65
CA ALA A 85 0.74 -27.63 2.19
C ALA A 85 0.34 -26.48 3.14
N ALA A 86 -0.74 -25.76 2.81
CA ALA A 86 -1.32 -24.73 3.68
C ALA A 86 -1.92 -25.32 4.97
N GLU A 87 -2.52 -26.51 4.90
CA GLU A 87 -2.99 -27.27 6.07
C GLU A 87 -1.83 -27.70 7.00
N SER A 88 -0.61 -27.77 6.49
CA SER A 88 0.60 -28.16 7.25
C SER A 88 1.33 -26.97 7.90
N LEU A 89 1.10 -25.73 7.43
CA LEU A 89 1.84 -24.53 7.88
C LEU A 89 1.07 -23.77 8.97
N SER A 90 1.01 -24.38 10.15
CA SER A 90 0.29 -23.83 11.31
C SER A 90 0.76 -22.47 11.85
N SER A 91 1.77 -21.79 11.28
CA SER A 91 2.06 -20.38 11.61
C SER A 91 3.17 -19.77 10.74
N GLU A 92 3.00 -19.63 9.43
CA GLU A 92 4.01 -18.93 8.61
C GLU A 92 3.64 -17.45 8.36
N VAL A 93 3.40 -16.71 9.45
CA VAL A 93 3.28 -15.24 9.36
C VAL A 93 4.65 -14.66 8.96
N ARG A 94 4.74 -14.17 7.72
CA ARG A 94 5.94 -13.50 7.21
C ARG A 94 6.03 -12.10 7.80
N TYR A 95 7.22 -11.69 8.23
CA TYR A 95 7.48 -10.34 8.77
C TYR A 95 6.89 -9.22 7.93
N LEU A 96 6.94 -9.33 6.60
CA LEU A 96 6.44 -8.30 5.69
C LEU A 96 4.93 -8.01 5.87
N GLN A 97 4.13 -8.98 6.33
CA GLN A 97 2.67 -8.85 6.47
C GLN A 97 2.25 -7.88 7.59
N PHE A 98 3.14 -7.56 8.52
CA PHE A 98 2.88 -6.56 9.58
C PHE A 98 3.99 -5.50 9.66
N ALA A 99 5.26 -5.91 9.57
CA ALA A 99 6.39 -5.03 9.79
C ALA A 99 6.58 -3.97 8.70
N PHE A 100 6.08 -4.18 7.47
CA PHE A 100 6.11 -3.14 6.43
C PHE A 100 5.40 -1.87 6.89
N ARG A 101 4.23 -2.02 7.52
CA ARG A 101 3.46 -0.89 8.05
C ARG A 101 4.19 -0.24 9.22
N TRP A 102 4.83 -1.02 10.07
CA TRP A 102 5.62 -0.54 11.20
C TRP A 102 6.78 0.33 10.74
N MET A 103 7.58 -0.16 9.79
CA MET A 103 8.74 0.54 9.24
C MET A 103 8.34 1.81 8.48
N ASN A 104 7.35 1.73 7.58
CA ASN A 104 6.99 2.88 6.74
C ASN A 104 6.29 4.00 7.50
N ASN A 105 5.55 3.65 8.55
CA ASN A 105 4.79 4.62 9.33
C ASN A 105 5.43 4.91 10.68
N LEU A 106 6.65 4.43 10.94
CA LEU A 106 7.38 4.62 12.19
C LEU A 106 6.52 4.32 13.43
N LEU A 107 5.79 3.19 13.38
CA LEU A 107 4.82 2.72 14.39
C LEU A 107 3.65 3.68 14.70
N THR A 108 3.45 4.78 13.96
CA THR A 108 2.33 5.72 14.20
C THR A 108 0.94 5.08 14.07
N ARG A 109 0.84 3.93 13.41
CA ARG A 109 -0.39 3.14 13.25
C ARG A 109 -0.61 2.11 14.37
N GLU A 110 0.40 1.84 15.18
CA GLU A 110 0.40 0.78 16.19
C GLU A 110 0.32 1.31 17.62
N VAL A 111 0.56 2.61 17.84
CA VAL A 111 0.50 3.25 19.16
C VAL A 111 -0.29 4.57 19.10
N PRO A 112 -0.86 5.04 20.23
CA PRO A 112 -1.53 6.34 20.28
C PRO A 112 -0.59 7.50 19.93
N LEU A 113 -1.13 8.58 19.34
CA LEU A 113 -0.34 9.74 18.90
C LEU A 113 0.56 10.33 19.99
N ARG A 114 0.09 10.39 21.24
CA ARG A 114 0.89 10.86 22.40
C ARG A 114 2.16 10.02 22.59
N CYS A 115 2.07 8.70 22.42
CA CYS A 115 3.17 7.77 22.54
C CYS A 115 4.12 7.92 21.35
N THR A 116 3.59 8.16 20.14
CA THR A 116 4.41 8.47 18.96
C THR A 116 5.26 9.71 19.17
N VAL A 117 4.67 10.81 19.65
CA VAL A 117 5.43 12.05 19.93
C VAL A 117 6.55 11.77 20.94
N ARG A 118 6.21 11.12 22.06
CA ARG A 118 7.20 10.76 23.09
C ARG A 118 8.31 9.83 22.57
N LEU A 119 7.98 8.89 21.68
CA LEU A 119 8.95 8.03 21.01
C LEU A 119 9.88 8.84 20.10
N TRP A 120 9.32 9.77 19.34
CA TRP A 120 10.05 10.61 18.39
C TRP A 120 10.96 11.63 19.07
N ASP A 121 10.66 12.07 20.29
CA ASP A 121 11.61 12.86 21.09
C ASP A 121 12.95 12.12 21.28
N THR A 122 12.89 10.80 21.50
CA THR A 122 14.08 9.97 21.61
C THR A 122 14.72 9.72 20.25
N TYR A 123 13.94 9.55 19.18
CA TYR A 123 14.51 9.41 17.82
C TYR A 123 15.26 10.65 17.36
N GLN A 124 14.81 11.84 17.74
CA GLN A 124 15.55 13.08 17.45
C GLN A 124 16.82 13.23 18.28
N SER A 125 16.85 12.63 19.47
CA SER A 125 18.02 12.67 20.37
C SER A 125 19.07 11.61 20.02
N GLU A 126 18.66 10.50 19.41
CA GLU A 126 19.55 9.39 19.04
C GLU A 126 20.18 9.58 17.66
N PRO A 127 21.50 9.33 17.52
CA PRO A 127 22.13 9.19 16.22
C PRO A 127 21.45 8.07 15.42
N GLU A 128 21.04 8.38 14.19
CA GLU A 128 20.29 7.46 13.32
C GLU A 128 19.02 6.90 13.97
N GLY A 129 18.34 7.73 14.79
CA GLY A 129 17.14 7.36 15.54
C GLY A 129 16.02 6.77 14.68
N PHE A 130 15.70 7.43 13.57
CA PHE A 130 14.60 7.04 12.67
C PHE A 130 14.93 5.86 11.75
N SER A 131 16.21 5.59 11.48
CA SER A 131 16.66 4.55 10.54
C SER A 131 17.12 3.30 11.28
N HIS A 132 18.25 3.39 12.00
CA HIS A 132 18.88 2.24 12.63
C HIS A 132 18.24 1.94 13.98
N PHE A 133 18.05 2.95 14.84
CA PHE A 133 17.47 2.70 16.17
C PHE A 133 16.02 2.21 16.10
N HIS A 134 15.24 2.69 15.11
CA HIS A 134 13.88 2.24 14.88
C HIS A 134 13.76 0.71 14.71
N LEU A 135 14.74 0.05 14.08
CA LEU A 135 14.76 -1.41 13.96
C LEU A 135 14.75 -2.11 15.32
N TYR A 136 15.54 -1.62 16.28
CA TYR A 136 15.57 -2.16 17.64
C TYR A 136 14.30 -1.85 18.42
N VAL A 137 13.65 -0.71 18.15
CA VAL A 137 12.32 -0.42 18.70
C VAL A 137 11.28 -1.40 18.17
N CYS A 138 11.24 -1.67 16.87
CA CYS A 138 10.34 -2.67 16.28
C CYS A 138 10.59 -4.07 16.84
N ALA A 139 11.85 -4.46 17.06
CA ALA A 139 12.20 -5.72 17.69
C ALA A 139 11.74 -5.78 19.16
N ALA A 140 12.00 -4.74 19.96
CA ALA A 140 11.52 -4.64 21.33
C ALA A 140 9.99 -4.66 21.41
N PHE A 141 9.31 -4.00 20.46
CA PHE A 141 7.86 -3.95 20.36
C PHE A 141 7.28 -5.34 20.08
N LEU A 142 7.90 -6.12 19.19
CA LEU A 142 7.50 -7.51 18.94
C LEU A 142 7.75 -8.40 20.18
N VAL A 143 8.92 -8.28 20.81
CA VAL A 143 9.29 -9.06 22.00
C VAL A 143 8.37 -8.77 23.19
N ARG A 144 7.85 -7.54 23.31
CA ARG A 144 6.88 -7.15 24.36
C ARG A 144 5.66 -8.06 24.41
N TRP A 145 5.22 -8.56 23.25
CA TRP A 145 4.05 -9.40 23.04
C TRP A 145 4.40 -10.87 22.78
N ARG A 146 5.64 -11.28 23.07
CA ARG A 146 6.13 -12.64 22.76
C ARG A 146 5.24 -13.74 23.33
N ARG A 147 4.61 -13.50 24.48
CA ARG A 147 3.83 -14.53 25.17
C ARG A 147 2.55 -14.78 24.40
N GLU A 148 1.82 -13.72 24.10
CA GLU A 148 0.59 -13.73 23.30
C GLU A 148 0.87 -14.30 21.90
N ILE A 149 1.94 -13.86 21.24
CA ILE A 149 2.36 -14.35 19.92
C ILE A 149 2.64 -15.86 19.90
N LEU A 150 3.26 -16.41 20.95
CA LEU A 150 3.59 -17.83 21.03
C LEU A 150 2.39 -18.71 21.46
N GLU A 151 1.43 -18.10 22.17
CA GLU A 151 0.17 -18.74 22.57
C GLU A 151 -0.78 -18.87 21.36
N GLU A 152 -0.78 -17.90 20.44
CA GLU A 152 -1.64 -17.90 19.26
C GLU A 152 -1.24 -18.98 18.23
N ARG A 153 -2.16 -19.92 17.99
CA ARG A 153 -1.96 -21.07 17.08
C ARG A 153 -2.62 -20.88 15.72
N ASP A 154 -3.56 -19.95 15.63
CA ASP A 154 -4.26 -19.64 14.40
C ASP A 154 -3.55 -18.52 13.64
N PHE A 155 -3.34 -18.74 12.34
CA PHE A 155 -2.63 -17.79 11.48
C PHE A 155 -3.37 -16.45 11.34
N GLN A 156 -4.69 -16.47 11.15
CA GLN A 156 -5.48 -15.27 10.92
C GLN A 156 -5.54 -14.42 12.20
N GLU A 157 -5.75 -15.05 13.35
CA GLU A 157 -5.75 -14.38 14.64
C GLU A 157 -4.37 -13.84 15.00
N LEU A 158 -3.29 -14.59 14.74
CA LEU A 158 -1.93 -14.09 14.96
C LEU A 158 -1.62 -12.87 14.09
N LEU A 159 -2.01 -12.89 12.81
CA LEU A 159 -1.82 -11.74 11.92
C LEU A 159 -2.67 -10.55 12.37
N LEU A 160 -3.91 -10.78 12.80
CA LEU A 160 -4.79 -9.74 13.32
C LEU A 160 -4.22 -9.10 14.58
N LEU A 161 -3.69 -9.91 15.51
CA LEU A 161 -3.01 -9.48 16.72
C LEU A 161 -1.79 -8.60 16.38
N LEU A 162 -0.90 -9.07 15.50
CA LEU A 162 0.29 -8.33 15.09
C LEU A 162 -0.04 -7.00 14.38
N GLN A 163 -1.20 -6.94 13.71
CA GLN A 163 -1.70 -5.71 13.09
C GLN A 163 -2.54 -4.84 14.02
N ASN A 164 -2.90 -5.30 15.23
CA ASN A 164 -3.75 -4.54 16.17
C ASN A 164 -3.34 -4.79 17.62
N LEU A 165 -2.05 -4.62 17.91
CA LEU A 165 -1.52 -4.80 19.26
C LEU A 165 -2.23 -3.86 20.26
N PRO A 166 -2.57 -4.32 21.48
CA PRO A 166 -3.44 -3.58 22.38
C PRO A 166 -2.67 -2.47 23.13
N THR A 167 -2.39 -1.38 22.41
CA THR A 167 -1.61 -0.22 22.88
C THR A 167 -2.46 1.00 23.22
N ALA A 168 -3.79 0.91 23.11
CA ALA A 168 -4.70 2.05 23.26
C ALA A 168 -4.51 2.83 24.58
N LEU A 169 -4.18 2.11 25.65
CA LEU A 169 -3.98 2.64 27.00
C LEU A 169 -2.53 3.03 27.31
N TRP A 170 -1.60 2.88 26.36
CA TRP A 170 -0.18 3.15 26.62
C TRP A 170 0.07 4.60 27.03
N GLY A 171 0.98 4.79 27.98
CA GLY A 171 1.44 6.09 28.44
C GLY A 171 2.93 6.31 28.20
N ASP A 172 3.47 7.34 28.83
CA ASP A 172 4.90 7.67 28.75
C ASP A 172 5.78 6.58 29.40
N GLU A 173 5.27 5.91 30.42
CA GLU A 173 5.98 4.80 31.10
C GLU A 173 6.16 3.61 30.15
N ASP A 174 5.12 3.20 29.43
CA ASP A 174 5.20 2.12 28.44
C ASP A 174 6.21 2.42 27.34
N VAL A 175 6.20 3.66 26.83
CA VAL A 175 7.18 4.12 25.82
C VAL A 175 8.59 4.11 26.40
N SER A 176 8.77 4.54 27.66
CA SER A 176 10.07 4.55 28.31
C SER A 176 10.63 3.14 28.51
N LEU A 177 9.79 2.18 28.91
CA LEU A 177 10.15 0.76 29.02
C LEU A 177 10.49 0.15 27.66
N LEU A 178 9.70 0.45 26.62
CA LEU A 178 9.97 0.02 25.25
C LEU A 178 11.34 0.53 24.76
N LEU A 179 11.61 1.82 24.96
CA LEU A 179 12.88 2.44 24.59
C LEU A 179 14.05 1.83 25.35
N ALA A 180 13.91 1.60 26.66
CA ALA A 180 14.96 0.97 27.46
C ALA A 180 15.33 -0.42 26.92
N GLU A 181 14.33 -1.23 26.56
CA GLU A 181 14.56 -2.55 25.97
C GLU A 181 15.18 -2.44 24.57
N ALA A 182 14.76 -1.46 23.76
CA ALA A 182 15.36 -1.20 22.46
C ALA A 182 16.84 -0.81 22.57
N TYR A 183 17.22 0.02 23.54
CA TYR A 183 18.62 0.32 23.81
C TYR A 183 19.40 -0.93 24.24
N ARG A 184 18.82 -1.76 25.12
CA ARG A 184 19.43 -3.02 25.53
C ARG A 184 19.71 -3.93 24.32
N LEU A 185 18.74 -4.05 23.40
CA LEU A 185 18.92 -4.79 22.14
C LEU A 185 19.99 -4.15 21.25
N LYS A 186 19.97 -2.82 21.07
CA LYS A 186 20.99 -2.10 20.30
C LYS A 186 22.40 -2.43 20.80
N PHE A 187 22.64 -2.38 22.11
CA PHE A 187 23.94 -2.73 22.68
C PHE A 187 24.27 -4.22 22.59
N ALA A 188 23.28 -5.11 22.81
CA ALA A 188 23.51 -6.56 22.74
C ALA A 188 23.90 -7.04 21.33
N PHE A 189 23.44 -6.33 20.30
CA PHE A 189 23.65 -6.72 18.89
C PHE A 189 24.50 -5.72 18.09
N ALA A 190 25.10 -4.71 18.74
CA ALA A 190 25.96 -3.72 18.06
C ALA A 190 27.17 -4.37 17.39
N ASP A 191 27.73 -5.41 18.01
CA ASP A 191 28.91 -6.13 17.51
C ASP A 191 28.56 -7.47 16.82
N ALA A 192 27.27 -7.73 16.59
CA ALA A 192 26.87 -8.97 15.93
C ALA A 192 27.42 -8.99 14.49
N PRO A 193 28.11 -10.08 14.07
CA PRO A 193 28.66 -10.15 12.73
C PRO A 193 27.52 -10.02 11.70
N ASN A 194 27.65 -9.06 10.79
CA ASN A 194 26.70 -8.89 9.68
C ASN A 194 26.66 -10.19 8.87
N HIS A 195 25.60 -10.99 9.04
CA HIS A 195 25.38 -12.22 8.27
C HIS A 195 24.99 -11.96 6.81
N TYR A 196 24.81 -10.70 6.41
CA TYR A 196 24.65 -10.30 5.02
C TYR A 196 25.98 -10.41 4.28
N LYS A 197 26.27 -11.60 3.75
CA LYS A 197 27.23 -11.76 2.66
C LYS A 197 26.66 -11.01 1.45
N ARG A 198 27.39 -9.97 1.02
CA ARG A 198 27.11 -9.17 -0.17
C ARG A 198 27.39 -9.97 -1.43
#